data_AF-V4Q173-F1
#
_entry.id   AF-V4Q173-F1
#
_cell.length_a   1.000
_cell.length_b   1.000
_cell.length_c   1.000
_cell.angle_alpha   90.00
_cell.angle_beta   90.00
_cell.angle_gamma   90.00
#
_symmetry.space_group_name_H-M   'P 1'
#
loop_
_entity.id
_entity.type
_entity.pdbx_description
1 polymer ?
#
loop_
_entity_poly.entity_id
_entity_poly.type
_entity_poly.pdbx_seq_one_letter_code
_entity_poly.pdbx_strand_id
1 'polypeptide(L)' 'MDKPAFFAAVAEILEADPAGLTGAETINDIGNWDSLSVISFVAMVDSDMDQIVDAEKLKDAKTLNDLAALVGL' A
#
# COMPACT_ATOMS: atom_id res chain seq x y z
N MET A 1 5.42 -11.66 -2.62
CA MET A 1 5.23 -11.08 -1.27
C MET A 1 3.97 -11.70 -0.63
N ASP A 2 3.88 -11.80 0.70
CA ASP A 2 2.64 -12.16 1.40
C ASP A 2 1.94 -10.92 1.99
N LYS A 3 0.68 -11.06 2.42
CA LYS A 3 -0.14 -9.93 2.88
C LYS A 3 0.43 -9.17 4.08
N PRO A 4 0.97 -9.84 5.13
CA PRO A 4 1.62 -9.15 6.24
C PRO A 4 2.88 -8.39 5.82
N ALA A 5 3.73 -8.96 4.96
CA ALA A 5 4.92 -8.25 4.46
C ALA A 5 4.53 -7.03 3.61
N PHE A 6 3.46 -7.14 2.83
CA PHE A 6 2.93 -6.02 2.05
C PHE A 6 2.45 -4.88 2.94
N PHE A 7 1.68 -5.17 3.99
CA PHE A 7 1.27 -4.13 4.95
C PHE A 7 2.46 -3.49 5.64
N ALA A 8 3.50 -4.26 5.97
CA ALA A 8 4.72 -3.72 6.54
C ALA A 8 5.44 -2.76 5.58
N ALA A 9 5.59 -3.14 4.30
CA ALA A 9 6.20 -2.30 3.29
C ALA A 9 5.40 -1.01 3.04
N VAL A 10 4.07 -1.10 2.99
CA VAL A 10 3.21 0.09 2.84
C VAL A 10 3.29 0.99 4.07
N ALA A 11 3.33 0.43 5.29
CA ALA A 11 3.53 1.20 6.51
C ALA A 11 4.87 1.94 6.51
N GLU A 12 5.94 1.30 6.03
CA GLU A 12 7.26 1.92 5.89
C GLU A 12 7.22 3.10 4.90
N ILE A 13 6.54 2.95 3.76
CA ILE A 13 6.31 4.05 2.79
C ILE A 13 5.54 5.21 3.42
N LEU A 14 4.62 4.90 4.33
CA LEU A 14 3.80 5.87 5.06
C LEU A 14 4.48 6.43 6.30
N GLU A 15 5.72 6.01 6.59
CA GLU A 15 6.45 6.35 7.83
C GLU A 15 5.66 6.01 9.11
N ALA A 16 4.90 4.91 9.06
CA ALA A 16 4.01 4.44 10.12
C ALA A 16 4.47 3.11 10.73
N ASP A 17 3.96 2.79 11.93
CA ASP A 17 4.25 1.52 12.59
C ASP A 17 3.39 0.39 11.99
N PRO A 18 4.00 -0.69 11.46
CA PRO A 18 3.25 -1.83 10.93
C PRO A 18 2.60 -2.72 12.00
N ALA A 19 2.91 -2.49 13.29
CA ALA A 19 2.40 -3.30 14.38
C ALA A 19 0.88 -3.20 14.50
N GLY A 20 0.20 -4.34 14.32
CA GLY A 20 -1.24 -4.44 14.51
C GLY A 20 -2.09 -4.03 13.30
N LEU A 21 -1.48 -3.78 12.13
CA LEU A 21 -2.22 -3.54 10.89
C LEU A 21 -3.02 -4.78 10.49
N THR A 22 -4.34 -4.62 10.38
CA THR A 22 -5.26 -5.69 9.99
C THR A 22 -5.68 -5.60 8.53
N GLY A 23 -5.49 -4.43 7.92
CA GLY A 23 -5.89 -4.13 6.55
C GLY A 23 -7.20 -3.34 6.45
N ALA A 24 -7.97 -3.26 7.53
CA ALA A 24 -9.26 -2.57 7.57
C ALA A 24 -9.13 -1.05 7.83
N GLU A 25 -7.96 -0.63 8.32
CA GLU A 25 -7.63 0.75 8.60
C GLU A 25 -7.53 1.55 7.29
N THR A 26 -7.91 2.83 7.33
CA THR A 26 -7.75 3.68 6.15
C THR A 26 -6.29 4.10 6.00
N ILE A 27 -5.84 4.24 4.77
CA ILE A 27 -4.46 4.62 4.44
C ILE A 27 -4.15 6.00 5.08
N ASN A 28 -5.13 6.91 5.08
CA ASN A 28 -5.03 8.23 5.70
C ASN A 28 -4.99 8.21 7.23
N ASP A 29 -5.50 7.16 7.89
CA ASP A 29 -5.40 7.02 9.34
C ASP A 29 -4.02 6.47 9.76
N ILE A 30 -3.40 5.66 8.89
CA ILE A 30 -2.09 5.05 9.13
C ILE A 30 -0.98 6.08 8.91
N GLY A 31 -1.06 6.85 7.82
CA GLY A 31 -0.06 7.86 7.49
C GLY A 31 -0.54 8.82 6.41
N ASN A 32 0.39 9.65 5.92
CA ASN A 32 0.06 10.62 4.89
C ASN A 32 0.12 9.98 3.50
N TRP A 33 -1.04 9.76 2.87
CA TRP A 33 -1.11 9.26 1.50
C TRP A 33 -1.05 10.42 0.51
N ASP A 34 0.17 10.80 0.13
CA ASP A 34 0.43 11.86 -0.84
C ASP A 34 1.05 11.33 -2.15
N SER A 35 1.36 12.23 -3.07
CA SER A 35 1.98 11.88 -4.35
C SER A 35 3.31 11.14 -4.20
N LEU A 36 4.09 11.40 -3.13
CA LEU A 36 5.35 10.71 -2.87
C LEU A 36 5.09 9.28 -2.43
N SER A 37 4.18 9.06 -1.47
CA SER A 37 3.79 7.71 -1.05
C SER A 37 3.23 6.88 -2.20
N VAL A 38 2.44 7.51 -3.09
CA VAL A 38 1.94 6.88 -4.32
C VAL A 38 3.08 6.45 -5.25
N ILE A 39 4.07 7.31 -5.49
CA ILE A 39 5.22 6.98 -6.34
C ILE A 39 6.04 5.84 -5.72
N SER A 40 6.31 5.91 -4.41
CA SER A 40 7.04 4.87 -3.67
C SER A 40 6.30 3.54 -3.68
N PHE A 41 4.98 3.56 -3.54
CA PHE A 41 4.13 2.37 -3.63
C PHE A 41 4.20 1.72 -5.01
N VAL A 42 4.04 2.51 -6.08
CA VAL A 42 4.14 1.99 -7.46
C VAL A 42 5.53 1.40 -7.72
N ALA A 43 6.60 2.06 -7.26
CA ALA A 43 7.96 1.57 -7.38
C ALA A 43 8.19 0.25 -6.61
N MET A 44 7.64 0.14 -5.41
CA MET A 44 7.70 -1.09 -4.61
C MET A 44 6.98 -2.24 -5.30
N VAL A 45 5.78 -2.02 -5.83
CA VAL A 45 5.02 -3.06 -6.53
C VAL A 45 5.72 -3.49 -7.83
N ASP A 46 6.26 -2.55 -8.59
CA ASP A 46 7.01 -2.83 -9.82
C ASP A 46 8.29 -3.64 -9.52
N SER A 47 9.06 -3.24 -8.51
CA SER A 47 10.31 -3.89 -8.10
C SER A 47 10.10 -5.27 -7.46
N ASP A 48 9.22 -5.35 -6.47
CA ASP A 48 9.13 -6.51 -5.58
C ASP A 48 8.09 -7.54 -6.04
N MET A 49 7.15 -7.10 -6.88
CA MET A 49 6.05 -7.94 -7.37
C MET A 49 6.03 -8.09 -8.90
N ASP A 50 6.88 -7.37 -9.64
CA ASP A 50 6.91 -7.36 -11.13
C ASP A 50 5.50 -7.09 -11.69
N GLN A 51 4.79 -6.15 -11.06
CA GLN A 51 3.41 -5.79 -11.36
C GLN A 51 3.26 -4.29 -11.58
N ILE A 52 2.34 -3.93 -12.47
CA ILE A 52 1.99 -2.53 -12.76
C ILE A 52 0.62 -2.25 -12.14
N VAL A 53 0.57 -1.25 -11.26
CA VAL A 53 -0.68 -0.81 -10.64
C VAL A 53 -1.35 0.25 -11.51
N ASP A 54 -2.65 0.11 -11.70
CA ASP A 54 -3.47 1.11 -12.39
C ASP A 54 -3.65 2.34 -11.49
N ALA A 55 -3.13 3.49 -11.93
CA ALA A 55 -3.19 4.74 -11.19
C ALA A 55 -4.63 5.25 -10.98
N GLU A 56 -5.59 4.86 -11.83
CA GLU A 56 -7.00 5.20 -11.60
C GLU A 56 -7.56 4.38 -10.43
N LYS A 57 -7.30 3.08 -10.40
CA LYS A 57 -7.75 2.21 -9.30
C LYS A 57 -7.05 2.53 -7.98
N LEU A 58 -5.80 3.00 -8.04
CA LEU A 58 -5.05 3.42 -6.87
C LEU A 58 -5.68 4.65 -6.18
N LYS A 59 -6.30 5.56 -6.95
CA LYS A 59 -7.02 6.71 -6.38
C LYS A 59 -8.29 6.33 -5.64
N ASP A 60 -8.90 5.20 -6.02
CA ASP A 60 -10.11 4.68 -5.39
C ASP A 60 -9.81 3.85 -4.14
N ALA A 61 -8.54 3.43 -3.95
CA ALA A 61 -8.12 2.68 -2.78
C ALA A 61 -8.13 3.57 -1.53
N LYS A 62 -8.83 3.12 -0.47
CA LYS A 62 -8.97 3.86 0.79
C LYS A 62 -8.35 3.13 1.97
N THR A 63 -8.23 1.82 1.89
CA THR A 63 -7.72 0.95 2.95
C THR A 63 -6.49 0.17 2.47
N LEU A 64 -5.72 -0.36 3.41
CA LEU A 64 -4.62 -1.28 3.10
C LEU A 64 -5.10 -2.52 2.34
N ASN A 65 -6.30 -3.02 2.64
CA ASN A 65 -6.90 -4.12 1.90
C ASN A 65 -7.21 -3.76 0.45
N ASP A 66 -7.62 -2.51 0.17
CA ASP A 66 -7.82 -2.06 -1.20
C ASP A 66 -6.48 -2.08 -1.97
N LEU A 67 -5.39 -1.58 -1.35
CA LEU A 67 -4.05 -1.63 -1.95
C LEU A 67 -3.58 -3.06 -2.19
N ALA A 68 -3.81 -3.97 -1.23
CA ALA A 68 -3.49 -5.39 -1.38
C ALA A 68 -4.29 -6.02 -2.53
N ALA A 69 -5.58 -5.68 -2.66
CA ALA A 69 -6.42 -6.18 -3.73
C ALA A 69 -5.95 -5.72 -5.12
N LEU A 70 -5.34 -4.54 -5.24
CA LEU A 70 -4.78 -4.06 -6.52
C LEU A 70 -3.65 -4.93 -7.05
N VAL A 71 -2.91 -5.58 -6.14
CA VAL A 71 -1.76 -6.45 -6.47
C VAL A 71 -2.09 -7.94 -6.34
N GLY A 72 -3.34 -8.27 -6.02
CA GLY A 72 -3.83 -9.66 -5.92
C GLY A 72 -3.55 -10.35 -4.58
N LEU A 73 -3.51 -9.59 -3.47
CA LEU A 73 -3.29 -10.07 -2.08
C LEU A 73 -4.53 -9.99 -1.17
#